data_AF-A0A956SA57-F1
#
_entry.id   AF-A0A956SA57-F1
#
_cell.length_a   1.000
_cell.length_b   1.000
_cell.length_c   1.000
_cell.angle_alpha   90.00
_cell.angle_beta   90.00
_cell.angle_gamma   90.00
#
_symmetry.space_group_name_H-M   'P 1'
#
loop_
_entity.id
_entity.type
_entity.pdbx_description
1 polymer ?
#
loop_
_entity_poly.entity_id
_entity_poly.type
_entity_poly.pdbx_seq_one_letter_code
_entity_poly.pdbx_strand_id
1 'polypeptide(L)'
;MSDAAAFRSESPPTQWTAIRREFHRRAELSGHESGTAEAVAEHLTRFGARPIVRGLGGHGVAARFDSGRDGARVLLRAELDALPIAESRSLPHHSAQATVSHKCGHDGHLTTLLAVAERLAATPPRAGAVTVLFQPAEETGEGAARVRSDPRWEELAADVAIAWHNLPGQALGQVILRDDVFAYGSRGLLAEFEGESAHAFEPERAVSPLPAIRRALRLLPGHTET
;
A
#
# COMPACT_ATOMS: atom_id res chain seq x y z
N MET A 1 32.07 -18.37 2.24
CA MET A 1 31.04 -18.85 3.18
C MET A 1 31.19 -18.01 4.45
N SER A 2 30.39 -16.97 4.60
CA SER A 2 30.48 -16.02 5.71
C SER A 2 29.06 -15.63 6.11
N ASP A 3 28.74 -15.98 7.36
CA ASP A 3 27.59 -15.71 8.21
C ASP A 3 26.36 -14.99 7.64
N ALA A 4 25.41 -15.79 7.15
CA ALA A 4 23.98 -15.47 7.17
C ALA A 4 23.31 -15.77 8.53
N ALA A 5 24.10 -16.09 9.57
CA ALA A 5 23.61 -16.57 10.86
C ALA A 5 23.40 -15.47 11.93
N ALA A 6 23.79 -14.22 11.68
CA ALA A 6 23.85 -13.20 12.73
C ALA A 6 22.55 -12.42 13.03
N PHE A 7 21.43 -12.68 12.34
CA PHE A 7 20.16 -11.96 12.59
C PHE A 7 19.08 -12.77 13.32
N ARG A 8 19.45 -13.89 13.94
CA ARG A 8 18.61 -14.53 14.97
C ARG A 8 19.05 -14.03 16.35
N SER A 9 18.72 -12.78 16.64
CA SER A 9 18.79 -12.25 18.00
C SER A 9 17.37 -12.21 18.56
N GLU A 10 17.13 -12.93 19.64
CA GLU A 10 15.96 -12.83 20.53
C GLU A 10 15.95 -11.48 21.28
N SER A 11 16.15 -10.38 20.58
CA SER A 11 15.90 -9.06 21.15
C SER A 11 14.40 -8.87 21.34
N PRO A 12 13.95 -8.25 22.45
CA PRO A 12 12.56 -7.86 22.58
C PRO A 12 12.17 -7.00 21.38
N PRO A 13 10.93 -7.13 20.86
CA PRO A 13 10.51 -6.40 19.69
C PRO A 13 10.74 -4.90 19.92
N THR A 14 11.48 -4.27 19.01
CA THR A 14 11.61 -2.81 18.99
C THR A 14 10.23 -2.16 18.89
N GLN A 15 10.12 -0.88 19.23
CA GLN A 15 8.86 -0.15 19.05
C GLN A 15 8.31 -0.29 17.62
N TRP A 16 9.19 -0.34 16.61
CA TRP A 16 8.82 -0.54 15.22
C TRP A 16 8.30 -1.94 14.93
N THR A 17 8.86 -2.97 15.55
CA THR A 17 8.28 -4.32 15.45
C THR A 17 6.89 -4.37 16.09
N ALA A 18 6.67 -3.68 17.21
CA ALA A 18 5.36 -3.60 17.84
C ALA A 18 4.34 -2.85 16.97
N ILE A 19 4.73 -1.71 16.40
CA ILE A 19 3.92 -0.90 15.49
C ILE A 19 3.59 -1.69 14.22
N ARG A 20 4.57 -2.34 13.58
CA ARG A 20 4.29 -3.18 12.40
C ARG A 20 3.28 -4.27 12.72
N ARG A 21 3.45 -4.95 13.86
CA ARG A 21 2.50 -5.99 14.30
C ARG A 21 1.13 -5.44 14.64
N GLU A 22 1.04 -4.20 15.11
CA GLU A 22 -0.23 -3.50 15.27
C GLU A 22 -0.93 -3.33 13.92
N PHE A 23 -0.25 -2.75 12.93
CA PHE A 23 -0.82 -2.55 11.61
C PHE A 23 -1.14 -3.86 10.89
N HIS A 24 -0.31 -4.88 11.05
CA HIS A 24 -0.58 -6.22 10.52
C HIS A 24 -1.91 -6.79 11.03
N ARG A 25 -2.24 -6.57 12.31
CA ARG A 25 -3.52 -6.97 12.91
C ARG A 25 -4.70 -6.13 12.40
N ARG A 26 -4.46 -4.89 11.99
CA ARG A 26 -5.47 -3.91 11.54
C ARG A 26 -5.57 -3.85 10.01
N ALA A 27 -5.30 -4.95 9.31
CA ALA A 27 -5.41 -4.97 7.86
C ALA A 27 -6.82 -4.58 7.40
N GLU A 28 -6.91 -3.58 6.53
CA GLU A 28 -8.16 -3.05 5.96
C GLU A 28 -8.06 -2.97 4.44
N LEU A 29 -9.18 -3.18 3.74
CA LEU A 29 -9.23 -3.15 2.28
C LEU A 29 -9.09 -1.73 1.73
N SER A 30 -8.66 -1.64 0.47
CA SER A 30 -8.66 -0.40 -0.30
C SER A 30 -10.02 0.31 -0.21
N GLY A 31 -10.01 1.59 0.16
CA GLY A 31 -11.23 2.40 0.36
C GLY A 31 -11.94 2.21 1.71
N HIS A 32 -11.45 1.31 2.57
CA HIS A 32 -12.00 1.03 3.89
C HIS A 32 -10.96 1.18 5.02
N GLU A 33 -9.84 1.85 4.77
CA GLU A 33 -8.65 1.97 5.63
C GLU A 33 -8.81 2.99 6.79
N SER A 34 -10.04 3.18 7.26
CA SER A 34 -10.36 4.23 8.23
C SER A 34 -9.65 4.04 9.58
N GLY A 35 -9.57 2.80 10.07
CA GLY A 35 -8.89 2.49 11.34
C GLY A 35 -7.38 2.60 11.23
N THR A 36 -6.83 2.19 10.09
CA THR A 36 -5.40 2.27 9.77
C THR A 36 -4.96 3.73 9.64
N ALA A 37 -5.74 4.55 8.93
CA ALA A 37 -5.50 5.98 8.80
C ALA A 37 -5.54 6.71 10.16
N GLU A 38 -6.52 6.37 11.02
CA GLU A 38 -6.60 6.95 12.36
C GLU A 38 -5.36 6.58 13.19
N ALA A 39 -4.97 5.30 13.20
CA ALA A 39 -3.78 4.84 13.91
C ALA A 39 -2.49 5.52 13.42
N VAL A 40 -2.32 5.71 12.10
CA VAL A 40 -1.21 6.49 11.54
C VAL A 40 -1.21 7.91 12.09
N ALA A 41 -2.35 8.58 12.06
CA ALA A 41 -2.46 9.96 12.51
C ALA A 41 -2.29 10.12 14.04
N GLU A 42 -2.68 9.12 14.83
CA GLU A 42 -2.36 9.05 16.25
C GLU A 42 -0.85 8.95 16.49
N HIS A 43 -0.15 8.05 15.79
CA HIS A 43 1.31 7.92 15.90
C HIS A 43 2.02 9.21 15.50
N LEU A 44 1.65 9.82 14.36
CA LEU A 44 2.18 11.13 13.93
C LEU A 44 1.95 12.21 15.00
N THR A 45 0.76 12.23 15.62
CA THR A 45 0.45 13.16 16.70
C THR A 45 1.34 12.96 17.92
N ARG A 46 1.56 11.69 18.33
CA ARG A 46 2.43 11.34 19.47
C ARG A 46 3.88 11.73 19.22
N PHE A 47 4.35 11.65 17.97
CA PHE A 47 5.69 12.09 17.58
C PHE A 47 5.84 13.62 17.52
N GLY A 48 4.73 14.37 17.61
CA GLY A 48 4.75 15.83 17.53
C GLY A 48 4.71 16.38 16.10
N ALA A 49 4.41 15.54 15.09
CA ALA A 49 4.25 16.00 13.72
C ALA A 49 3.01 16.89 13.60
N ARG A 50 3.18 18.14 13.15
CA ARG A 50 2.10 19.08 12.87
C ARG A 50 2.47 20.04 11.71
N PRO A 51 1.49 20.45 10.88
CA PRO A 51 0.10 19.98 10.85
C PRO A 51 -0.01 18.57 10.25
N ILE A 52 -1.08 17.84 10.61
CA ILE A 52 -1.44 16.55 10.01
C ILE A 52 -2.68 16.78 9.15
N VAL A 53 -2.57 16.49 7.87
CA VAL A 53 -3.68 16.53 6.91
C VAL A 53 -4.28 15.13 6.83
N ARG A 54 -5.58 15.02 7.06
CA ARG A 54 -6.33 13.76 7.00
C ARG A 54 -7.37 13.81 5.88
N GLY A 55 -7.77 12.63 5.42
CA GLY A 55 -8.85 12.48 4.46
C GLY A 55 -8.46 12.84 3.03
N LEU A 56 -7.18 12.65 2.67
CA LEU A 56 -6.69 12.90 1.30
C LEU A 56 -7.10 11.73 0.40
N GLY A 57 -7.89 12.02 -0.64
CA GLY A 57 -8.33 10.99 -1.58
C GLY A 57 -9.12 9.83 -0.94
N GLY A 58 -9.85 10.12 0.15
CA GLY A 58 -10.53 9.10 0.98
C GLY A 58 -9.92 9.06 2.37
N HIS A 59 -9.03 8.10 2.63
CA HIS A 59 -8.42 7.87 3.96
C HIS A 59 -6.96 8.32 4.07
N GLY A 60 -6.40 9.01 3.06
CA GLY A 60 -4.99 9.40 3.07
C GLY A 60 -4.63 10.35 4.20
N VAL A 61 -3.41 10.20 4.71
CA VAL A 61 -2.86 11.01 5.79
C VAL A 61 -1.51 11.56 5.38
N ALA A 62 -1.26 12.84 5.62
CA ALA A 62 0.04 13.45 5.37
C ALA A 62 0.49 14.34 6.54
N ALA A 63 1.80 14.48 6.71
CA ALA A 63 2.39 15.49 7.59
C ALA A 63 3.58 16.14 6.91
N ARG A 64 3.71 17.46 7.05
CA ARG A 64 4.78 18.26 6.45
C ARG A 64 5.74 18.75 7.53
N PHE A 65 7.02 18.50 7.32
CA PHE A 65 8.13 18.95 8.16
C PHE A 65 8.90 20.03 7.38
N ASP A 66 8.58 21.29 7.66
CA ASP A 66 9.12 22.44 6.94
C ASP A 66 10.20 23.15 7.79
N SER A 67 11.33 23.47 7.18
CA SER A 67 12.41 24.19 7.87
C SER A 67 12.19 25.71 7.92
N GLY A 68 11.21 26.25 7.18
CA GLY A 68 11.00 27.68 6.99
C GLY A 68 12.13 28.38 6.22
N ARG A 69 12.95 27.61 5.50
CA ARG A 69 14.09 28.09 4.71
C ARG A 69 13.99 27.50 3.32
N ASP A 70 14.35 28.29 2.30
CA ASP A 70 14.36 27.84 0.93
C ASP A 70 15.24 26.59 0.75
N GLY A 71 14.72 25.61 0.00
CA GLY A 71 15.37 24.34 -0.25
C GLY A 71 14.43 23.35 -0.95
N ALA A 72 14.94 22.16 -1.23
CA ALA A 72 14.19 21.12 -1.92
C ALA A 72 13.00 20.63 -1.08
N ARG A 73 11.87 20.37 -1.74
CA ARG A 73 10.69 19.74 -1.17
C ARG A 73 10.68 18.27 -1.59
N VAL A 74 10.67 17.37 -0.61
CA VAL A 74 10.69 15.92 -0.83
C VAL A 74 9.41 15.30 -0.29
N LEU A 75 8.76 14.46 -1.08
CA LEU A 75 7.64 13.62 -0.66
C LEU A 75 8.13 12.19 -0.43
N LEU A 76 7.83 11.64 0.74
CA LEU A 76 8.05 10.22 1.07
C LEU A 76 6.71 9.52 1.15
N ARG A 77 6.50 8.46 0.37
CA ARG A 77 5.20 7.79 0.21
C ARG A 77 5.23 6.36 0.72
N ALA A 78 4.17 5.98 1.43
CA ALA A 78 3.82 4.60 1.78
C ALA A 78 2.30 4.40 1.68
N GLU A 79 1.85 3.15 1.74
CA GLU A 79 0.46 2.73 1.49
C GLU A 79 -0.23 2.33 2.79
N LEU A 80 -1.57 2.50 2.83
CA LEU A 80 -2.40 2.13 3.98
C LEU A 80 -3.04 0.75 3.83
N ASP A 81 -3.41 0.36 2.61
CA ASP A 81 -4.33 -0.74 2.36
C ASP A 81 -3.69 -2.13 2.43
N ALA A 82 -4.55 -3.11 2.63
CA ALA A 82 -4.27 -4.53 2.58
C ALA A 82 -5.08 -5.22 1.47
N LEU A 83 -4.91 -6.53 1.33
CA LEU A 83 -5.52 -7.33 0.26
C LEU A 83 -6.66 -8.21 0.78
N PRO A 84 -7.66 -8.54 -0.07
CA PRO A 84 -8.74 -9.49 0.23
C PRO A 84 -8.23 -10.95 0.17
N ILE A 85 -7.17 -11.24 0.92
CA ILE A 85 -6.52 -12.54 1.00
C ILE A 85 -6.52 -12.97 2.46
N ALA A 86 -7.10 -14.14 2.72
CA ALA A 86 -7.08 -14.75 4.04
C ALA A 86 -5.65 -15.06 4.50
N GLU A 87 -5.39 -14.86 5.79
CA GLU A 87 -4.09 -15.16 6.36
C GLU A 87 -3.92 -16.68 6.60
N SER A 88 -3.05 -17.31 5.83
CA SER A 88 -2.81 -18.76 5.91
C SER A 88 -1.89 -19.20 7.06
N ARG A 89 -1.23 -18.28 7.77
CA ARG A 89 -0.23 -18.59 8.81
C ARG A 89 -0.75 -18.25 10.21
N SER A 90 -0.47 -19.11 11.18
CA SER A 90 -0.70 -18.84 12.61
C SER A 90 0.35 -17.86 13.16
N LEU A 91 0.28 -16.60 12.73
CA LEU A 91 1.10 -15.55 13.29
C LEU A 91 0.50 -15.09 14.64
N PRO A 92 1.32 -14.84 15.69
CA PRO A 92 0.83 -14.25 16.94
C PRO A 92 0.19 -12.86 16.77
N HIS A 93 0.41 -12.24 15.62
CA HIS A 93 -0.08 -10.92 15.22
C HIS A 93 -0.86 -10.99 13.90
N HIS A 94 -1.50 -12.12 13.63
CA HIS A 94 -2.32 -12.31 12.44
C HIS A 94 -3.41 -11.24 12.34
N SER A 95 -3.87 -10.97 11.12
CA SER A 95 -4.98 -10.05 10.87
C SER A 95 -6.19 -10.37 11.74
N ALA A 96 -6.81 -9.34 12.33
CA ALA A 96 -8.07 -9.49 13.06
C ALA A 96 -9.27 -9.76 12.12
N GLN A 97 -9.11 -9.51 10.81
CA GLN A 97 -10.10 -9.80 9.78
C GLN A 97 -9.76 -11.12 9.08
N ALA A 98 -10.70 -12.08 9.08
CA ALA A 98 -10.43 -13.42 8.57
C ALA A 98 -10.03 -13.47 7.08
N THR A 99 -10.55 -12.53 6.28
CA THR A 99 -10.40 -12.52 4.81
C THR A 99 -9.46 -11.43 4.30
N VAL A 100 -8.81 -10.65 5.17
CA VAL A 100 -8.01 -9.49 4.79
C VAL A 100 -6.65 -9.58 5.46
N SER A 101 -5.56 -9.38 4.71
CA SER A 101 -4.21 -9.39 5.30
C SER A 101 -3.20 -8.61 4.46
N HIS A 102 -2.13 -8.11 5.10
CA HIS A 102 -1.03 -7.45 4.40
C HIS A 102 -0.11 -8.48 3.75
N LYS A 103 -0.42 -8.86 2.51
CA LYS A 103 0.44 -9.75 1.68
C LYS A 103 1.39 -9.02 0.74
N CYS A 104 1.16 -7.73 0.50
CA CYS A 104 2.08 -6.87 -0.26
C CYS A 104 3.15 -6.19 0.64
N GLY A 105 2.96 -6.23 1.96
CA GLY A 105 3.92 -5.70 2.94
C GLY A 105 3.76 -4.22 3.29
N HIS A 106 2.59 -3.63 2.98
CA HIS A 106 2.26 -2.23 3.28
C HIS A 106 2.36 -1.90 4.77
N ASP A 107 2.08 -2.87 5.67
CA ASP A 107 2.34 -2.78 7.12
C ASP A 107 3.80 -2.42 7.44
N GLY A 108 4.75 -2.96 6.69
CA GLY A 108 6.17 -2.64 6.79
C GLY A 108 6.51 -1.26 6.22
N HIS A 109 5.91 -0.89 5.09
CA HIS A 109 6.17 0.41 4.45
C HIS A 109 5.70 1.56 5.33
N LEU A 110 4.43 1.52 5.79
CA LEU A 110 3.88 2.54 6.68
C LEU A 110 4.65 2.61 8.01
N THR A 111 5.08 1.47 8.57
CA THR A 111 5.88 1.48 9.81
C THR A 111 7.24 2.15 9.58
N THR A 112 7.88 1.89 8.45
CA THR A 112 9.15 2.52 8.07
C THR A 112 8.96 4.03 7.91
N LEU A 113 7.89 4.47 7.25
CA LEU A 113 7.60 5.89 7.06
C LEU A 113 7.27 6.59 8.39
N LEU A 114 6.57 5.94 9.31
CA LEU A 114 6.35 6.44 10.68
C LEU A 114 7.67 6.63 11.43
N ALA A 115 8.64 5.70 11.28
CA ALA A 115 9.96 5.85 11.88
C ALA A 115 10.74 7.04 11.33
N VAL A 116 10.60 7.32 10.03
CA VAL A 116 11.16 8.52 9.42
C VAL A 116 10.45 9.78 9.95
N ALA A 117 9.13 9.76 10.06
CA ALA A 117 8.34 10.86 10.59
C ALA A 117 8.70 11.21 12.05
N GLU A 118 8.93 10.21 12.91
CA GLU A 118 9.40 10.44 14.28
C GLU A 118 10.74 11.20 14.29
N ARG A 119 11.69 10.78 13.45
CA ARG A 119 12.99 11.46 13.33
C ARG A 119 12.87 12.87 12.78
N LEU A 120 12.01 13.09 11.79
CA LEU A 120 11.77 14.42 11.21
C LEU A 120 11.11 15.37 12.21
N ALA A 121 10.23 14.86 13.08
CA ALA A 121 9.62 15.66 14.14
C ALA A 121 10.66 16.11 15.18
N ALA A 122 11.59 15.22 15.54
CA ALA A 122 12.68 15.53 16.48
C ALA A 122 13.80 16.37 15.83
N THR A 123 14.05 16.19 14.54
CA THR A 123 15.12 16.86 13.79
C THR A 123 14.60 17.22 12.39
N PRO A 124 13.95 18.39 12.25
CA PRO A 124 13.46 18.87 10.97
C PRO A 124 14.59 19.04 9.94
N PRO A 125 14.25 19.09 8.63
CA PRO A 125 15.25 19.37 7.60
C PRO A 125 15.94 20.72 7.85
N ARG A 126 17.21 20.82 7.43
CA ARG A 126 17.98 22.08 7.58
C ARG A 126 17.53 23.20 6.63
N ALA A 127 16.96 22.80 5.49
CA ALA A 127 16.45 23.65 4.42
C ALA A 127 15.37 22.88 3.65
N GLY A 128 14.39 23.58 3.09
CA GLY A 128 13.27 22.98 2.36
C GLY A 128 12.27 22.27 3.28
N ALA A 129 11.63 21.24 2.74
CA ALA A 129 10.60 20.50 3.48
C ALA A 129 10.56 19.02 3.11
N VAL A 130 10.13 18.20 4.06
CA VAL A 130 9.81 16.79 3.82
C VAL A 130 8.34 16.56 4.15
N THR A 131 7.57 16.08 3.18
CA THR A 131 6.20 15.63 3.39
C THR A 131 6.19 14.11 3.46
N VAL A 132 5.63 13.54 4.52
CA VAL A 132 5.30 12.11 4.58
C VAL A 132 3.85 11.92 4.15
N LEU A 133 3.59 10.99 3.24
CA LEU A 133 2.27 10.68 2.72
C LEU A 133 1.98 9.18 2.89
N PHE A 134 0.89 8.90 3.59
CA PHE A 134 0.30 7.58 3.72
C PHE A 134 -0.92 7.55 2.80
N GLN A 135 -0.74 6.94 1.62
CA GLN A 135 -1.70 6.89 0.54
C GLN A 135 -2.71 5.74 0.76
N PRO A 136 -4.02 5.95 0.57
CA PRO A 136 -5.00 4.86 0.56
C PRO A 136 -4.97 4.11 -0.78
N ALA A 137 -5.70 3.00 -0.87
CA ALA A 137 -6.15 2.34 -2.08
C ALA A 137 -5.09 2.19 -3.18
N GLU A 138 -3.90 1.68 -2.83
CA GLU A 138 -2.87 1.36 -3.80
C GLU A 138 -3.25 0.13 -4.62
N GLU A 139 -3.82 -0.90 -3.99
CA GLU A 139 -4.07 -2.20 -4.61
C GLU A 139 -5.17 -2.15 -5.69
N THR A 140 -6.03 -1.13 -5.67
CA THR A 140 -7.00 -0.85 -6.75
C THR A 140 -6.45 0.06 -7.84
N GLY A 141 -5.29 0.67 -7.63
CA GLY A 141 -4.67 1.66 -8.51
C GLY A 141 -5.32 3.06 -8.46
N GLU A 142 -6.29 3.28 -7.59
CA GLU A 142 -7.08 4.53 -7.57
C GLU A 142 -6.52 5.59 -6.62
N GLY A 143 -5.82 5.15 -5.56
CA GLY A 143 -5.42 6.00 -4.44
C GLY A 143 -4.55 7.18 -4.80
N ALA A 144 -3.49 6.97 -5.58
CA ALA A 144 -2.57 8.03 -5.99
C ALA A 144 -3.29 9.12 -6.79
N ALA A 145 -4.16 8.72 -7.72
CA ALA A 145 -4.96 9.65 -8.52
C ALA A 145 -5.92 10.46 -7.63
N ARG A 146 -6.63 9.79 -6.71
CA ARG A 146 -7.55 10.46 -5.77
C ARG A 146 -6.84 11.45 -4.85
N VAL A 147 -5.66 11.09 -4.30
CA VAL A 147 -4.86 11.99 -3.47
C VAL A 147 -4.42 13.21 -4.27
N ARG A 148 -3.93 13.02 -5.50
CA ARG A 148 -3.47 14.12 -6.35
C ARG A 148 -4.61 15.04 -6.81
N SER A 149 -5.83 14.52 -6.92
CA SER A 149 -7.03 15.31 -7.23
C SER A 149 -7.59 16.09 -6.03
N ASP A 150 -7.09 15.86 -4.81
CA ASP A 150 -7.51 16.63 -3.64
C ASP A 150 -7.04 18.08 -3.77
N PRO A 151 -7.89 19.09 -3.52
CA PRO A 151 -7.50 20.50 -3.62
C PRO A 151 -6.35 20.88 -2.67
N ARG A 152 -6.15 20.12 -1.58
CA ARG A 152 -5.04 20.32 -0.64
C ARG A 152 -3.70 19.75 -1.14
N TRP A 153 -3.69 19.05 -2.29
CA TRP A 153 -2.46 18.50 -2.87
C TRP A 153 -1.40 19.56 -3.16
N GLU A 154 -1.81 20.76 -3.57
CA GLU A 154 -0.89 21.87 -3.85
C GLU A 154 -0.02 22.23 -2.64
N GLU A 155 -0.54 22.07 -1.41
CA GLU A 155 0.20 22.30 -0.16
C GLU A 155 1.24 21.19 0.13
N LEU A 156 1.03 20.00 -0.45
CA LEU A 156 1.87 18.81 -0.29
C LEU A 156 2.85 18.61 -1.44
N ALA A 157 2.71 19.40 -2.51
CA ALA A 157 3.51 19.29 -3.72
C ALA A 157 5.02 19.36 -3.41
N ALA A 158 5.76 18.46 -4.04
CA ALA A 158 7.19 18.25 -3.84
C ALA A 158 7.93 18.27 -5.18
N ASP A 159 9.21 18.58 -5.12
CA ASP A 159 10.10 18.59 -6.28
C ASP A 159 10.57 17.17 -6.61
N VAL A 160 10.62 16.30 -5.59
CA VAL A 160 10.98 14.88 -5.71
C VAL A 160 10.03 14.04 -4.87
N ALA A 161 9.57 12.91 -5.40
CA ALA A 161 8.83 11.89 -4.66
C ALA A 161 9.63 10.59 -4.58
N ILE A 162 9.67 9.98 -3.40
CA ILE A 162 10.37 8.73 -3.11
C ILE A 162 9.38 7.76 -2.49
N ALA A 163 9.34 6.55 -3.01
CA ALA A 163 8.63 5.41 -2.46
C ALA A 163 9.55 4.18 -2.48
N TRP A 164 9.17 3.15 -1.75
CA TRP A 164 9.91 1.89 -1.72
C TRP A 164 8.94 0.73 -1.59
N HIS A 165 9.37 -0.44 -2.06
CA HIS A 165 8.60 -1.67 -1.93
C HIS A 165 9.53 -2.81 -1.54
N ASN A 166 9.08 -3.70 -0.67
CA ASN A 166 9.81 -4.93 -0.39
C ASN A 166 9.88 -5.78 -1.66
N LEU A 167 11.04 -6.33 -2.00
CA LEU A 167 11.21 -7.20 -3.17
C LEU A 167 11.61 -8.62 -2.73
N PRO A 168 10.63 -9.53 -2.54
CA PRO A 168 10.92 -10.92 -2.18
C PRO A 168 11.89 -11.59 -3.16
N GLY A 169 12.81 -12.39 -2.62
CA GLY A 169 13.85 -13.08 -3.39
C GLY A 169 15.19 -12.33 -3.49
N GLN A 170 15.24 -11.07 -3.07
CA GLN A 170 16.48 -10.29 -2.98
C GLN A 170 17.13 -10.40 -1.59
N ALA A 171 18.41 -10.07 -1.49
CA ALA A 171 19.15 -10.15 -0.24
C ALA A 171 18.64 -9.10 0.78
N LEU A 172 18.53 -9.50 2.05
CA LEU A 172 18.15 -8.59 3.13
C LEU A 172 19.16 -7.45 3.27
N GLY A 173 18.66 -6.22 3.41
CA GLY A 173 19.49 -5.02 3.57
C GLY A 173 19.98 -4.41 2.25
N GLN A 174 19.63 -5.02 1.11
CA GLN A 174 19.92 -4.46 -0.21
C GLN A 174 18.83 -3.48 -0.64
N VAL A 175 19.26 -2.36 -1.23
CA VAL A 175 18.38 -1.42 -1.95
C VAL A 175 18.66 -1.58 -3.44
N ILE A 176 17.62 -1.81 -4.22
CA ILE A 176 17.71 -1.94 -5.67
C ILE A 176 17.12 -0.70 -6.31
N LEU A 177 17.91 -0.06 -7.16
CA LEU A 177 17.51 1.08 -7.97
C LEU A 177 17.59 0.67 -9.43
N ARG A 178 16.67 1.20 -10.24
CA ARG A 178 16.68 1.05 -11.68
C ARG A 178 16.42 2.41 -12.29
N ASP A 179 17.20 2.74 -13.32
CA ASP A 179 16.96 3.93 -14.11
C ASP A 179 15.71 3.71 -14.99
N ASP A 180 14.97 4.79 -15.21
CA ASP A 180 13.72 4.81 -15.97
C ASP A 180 12.59 3.94 -15.38
N VAL A 181 12.23 2.85 -16.07
CA VAL A 181 11.02 2.07 -15.78
C VAL A 181 11.32 0.94 -14.80
N PHE A 182 10.79 1.06 -13.59
CA PHE A 182 10.88 -0.01 -12.58
C PHE A 182 9.75 -1.06 -12.72
N ALA A 183 8.51 -0.62 -12.93
CA ALA A 183 7.33 -1.47 -13.00
C ALA A 183 6.49 -1.17 -14.26
N TYR A 184 5.79 -2.19 -14.77
CA TYR A 184 4.92 -2.07 -15.93
C TYR A 184 3.57 -1.43 -15.54
N GLY A 185 2.95 -0.73 -16.50
CA GLY A 185 1.58 -0.28 -16.34
C GLY A 185 0.62 -1.46 -16.32
N SER A 186 -0.29 -1.49 -15.34
CA SER A 186 -1.34 -2.51 -15.24
C SER A 186 -2.69 -1.95 -15.68
N ARG A 187 -3.47 -2.76 -16.41
CA ARG A 187 -4.86 -2.47 -16.79
C ARG A 187 -5.69 -3.72 -16.58
N GLY A 188 -6.72 -3.63 -15.75
CA GLY A 188 -7.72 -4.67 -15.60
C GLY A 188 -8.78 -4.62 -16.71
N LEU A 189 -9.33 -5.78 -17.06
CA LEU A 189 -10.49 -5.92 -17.93
C LEU A 189 -11.53 -6.77 -17.20
N LEU A 190 -12.76 -6.27 -17.09
CA LEU A 190 -13.92 -7.06 -16.69
C LEU A 190 -14.73 -7.40 -17.94
N ALA A 191 -15.00 -8.68 -18.17
CA ALA A 191 -15.83 -9.15 -19.27
C ALA A 191 -17.01 -9.95 -18.69
N GLU A 192 -18.22 -9.47 -18.96
CA GLU A 192 -19.46 -10.11 -18.54
C GLU A 192 -20.02 -10.95 -19.69
N PHE A 193 -20.43 -12.19 -19.39
CA PHE A 193 -20.99 -13.11 -20.36
C PHE A 193 -22.39 -13.50 -19.92
N GLU A 194 -23.39 -13.06 -20.66
CA GLU A 194 -24.80 -13.33 -20.39
C GLU A 194 -25.31 -14.51 -21.22
N GLY A 195 -26.23 -15.28 -20.65
CA GLY A 195 -26.92 -16.36 -21.32
C GLY A 195 -28.41 -16.32 -20.99
N GLU A 196 -29.16 -17.32 -21.45
CA GLU A 196 -30.60 -17.42 -21.22
C GLU A 196 -30.92 -18.65 -20.37
N SER A 197 -31.73 -18.48 -19.33
CA SER A 197 -32.19 -19.57 -18.49
C SER A 197 -33.39 -20.29 -19.12
N ALA A 198 -33.58 -21.56 -18.77
CA ALA A 198 -34.73 -22.35 -19.20
C ALA A 198 -35.31 -23.16 -18.04
N HIS A 199 -36.52 -23.67 -18.25
CA HIS A 199 -37.13 -24.62 -17.32
C HIS A 199 -36.22 -25.85 -17.16
N ALA A 200 -36.05 -26.37 -15.93
CA ALA A 200 -35.10 -27.46 -15.65
C ALA A 200 -35.39 -28.76 -16.43
N PHE A 201 -36.63 -28.93 -16.91
CA PHE A 201 -37.07 -30.07 -17.74
C PHE A 201 -36.85 -29.87 -19.25
N GLU A 202 -36.49 -28.65 -19.69
CA GLU A 202 -36.20 -28.28 -21.09
C GLU A 202 -34.81 -27.61 -21.21
N PRO A 203 -33.73 -28.26 -20.73
CA PRO A 203 -32.39 -27.64 -20.67
C PRO A 203 -31.84 -27.23 -22.05
N GLU A 204 -32.31 -27.85 -23.13
CA GLU A 204 -31.97 -27.51 -24.52
C GLU A 204 -32.42 -26.11 -24.95
N ARG A 205 -33.36 -25.50 -24.22
CA ARG A 205 -33.82 -24.13 -24.46
C ARG A 205 -32.95 -23.08 -23.77
N ALA A 206 -32.03 -23.49 -22.90
CA ALA A 206 -31.10 -22.56 -22.25
C ALA A 206 -29.97 -22.17 -23.22
N VAL A 207 -29.50 -20.92 -23.11
CA VAL A 207 -28.29 -20.45 -23.80
C VAL A 207 -27.19 -20.33 -22.76
N SER A 208 -26.24 -21.26 -22.76
CA SER A 208 -25.11 -21.21 -21.84
C SER A 208 -24.03 -20.23 -22.33
N PRO A 209 -23.50 -19.33 -21.48
CA PRO A 209 -22.36 -18.49 -21.83
C PRO A 209 -21.03 -19.25 -21.79
N LEU A 210 -21.00 -20.49 -21.29
CA LEU A 210 -19.76 -21.27 -21.08
C LEU A 210 -18.90 -21.45 -22.35
N PRO A 211 -19.47 -21.72 -23.56
CA PRO A 211 -18.65 -21.83 -24.76
C PRO A 211 -17.93 -20.52 -25.11
N ALA A 212 -18.57 -19.37 -24.89
CA ALA A 212 -17.97 -18.05 -25.11
C ALA A 212 -16.85 -17.77 -24.11
N ILE A 213 -17.09 -18.06 -22.81
CA ILE A 213 -16.08 -17.95 -21.75
C ILE A 213 -14.86 -18.82 -22.09
N ARG A 214 -15.07 -20.09 -22.44
CA ARG A 214 -13.99 -21.02 -22.81
C ARG A 214 -13.19 -20.51 -24.00
N ARG A 215 -13.85 -19.92 -25.01
CA ARG A 215 -13.18 -19.35 -26.17
C ARG A 215 -12.35 -18.14 -25.77
N ALA A 216 -12.91 -17.22 -24.97
CA ALA A 216 -12.20 -16.04 -24.49
C ALA A 216 -10.93 -16.42 -23.72
N LEU A 217 -11.02 -17.37 -22.77
CA LEU A 217 -9.86 -17.87 -22.00
C LEU A 217 -8.74 -18.45 -22.86
N ARG A 218 -9.06 -18.98 -24.05
CA ARG A 218 -8.04 -19.50 -24.99
C ARG A 218 -7.40 -18.41 -25.84
N LEU A 219 -8.11 -17.31 -26.09
CA LEU A 219 -7.62 -16.21 -26.92
C LEU A 219 -6.82 -15.20 -26.11
N LEU A 220 -7.19 -14.97 -24.85
CA LEU A 220 -6.57 -13.96 -23.99
C LEU A 220 -5.03 -14.10 -23.85
N PRO A 221 -4.45 -15.31 -23.66
CA PRO A 221 -3.00 -15.45 -23.59
C PRO A 221 -2.25 -14.95 -24.83
N GLY A 222 -2.87 -14.97 -26.02
CA GLY A 222 -2.29 -14.43 -27.26
C GLY A 222 -2.29 -12.90 -27.33
N HIS A 223 -2.92 -12.22 -26.38
CA HIS A 223 -3.06 -10.77 -26.30
C HIS A 223 -2.52 -10.17 -24.98
N THR A 224 -2.00 -11.01 -24.09
CA THR A 224 -1.30 -10.59 -22.88
C THR A 224 0.19 -10.82 -23.10
N GLU A 225 0.94 -9.77 -23.44
CA GLU A 225 2.40 -9.81 -23.39
C GLU A 225 2.81 -9.86 -21.91
N THR A 226 3.42 -10.98 -21.48
CA THR A 226 4.05 -11.13 -20.16
C THR A 226 5.55 -10.96 -20.25
#